data_AF-A0A5S4EUN7-F1
#
_entry.id   AF-A0A5S4EUN7-F1
#
_cell.length_a   1.000
_cell.length_b   1.000
_cell.length_c   1.000
_cell.angle_alpha   90.00
_cell.angle_beta   90.00
_cell.angle_gamma   90.00
#
_symmetry.space_group_name_H-M   'P 1'
#
loop_
_entity.id
_entity.type
_entity.pdbx_description
1 polymer ?
#
loop_
_entity_poly.entity_id
_entity_poly.type
_entity_poly.pdbx_seq_one_letter_code
_entity_poly.pdbx_strand_id
1 'polypeptide(L)'
;MGSAAALGVKDHCGWAVLVAVGGTPESPRVLLRERVTLLADPALPDQPHHAAAGLDLPAAAELIARVEHAARTTARDALDAAARDLAGAGHDVLGVALDLGAVGAGRMALPDDLATVLSKHHFLHGAEGELYHEALVDAARNAGLEVSRYDFKALREIATRALGPGAAGRVDGLRAQVGAPWSRDHKDAALAALLALNAADRS
;
A
#
# COMPACT_ATOMS: atom_id res chain seq x y z
N MET A 1 -8.45 -21.54 15.02
CA MET A 1 -7.65 -20.92 13.94
C MET A 1 -8.63 -20.15 13.09
N GLY A 2 -8.31 -18.88 12.81
CA GLY A 2 -9.14 -18.05 11.93
C GLY A 2 -9.06 -18.55 10.49
N SER A 3 -9.94 -18.03 9.64
CA SER A 3 -9.78 -18.25 8.20
C SER A 3 -8.72 -17.32 7.63
N ALA A 4 -7.92 -17.82 6.69
CA ALA A 4 -6.80 -17.06 6.13
C ALA A 4 -7.27 -15.81 5.38
N ALA A 5 -6.54 -14.72 5.58
CA ALA A 5 -6.73 -13.45 4.91
C ALA A 5 -5.38 -12.84 4.51
N ALA A 6 -5.39 -11.99 3.50
CA ALA A 6 -4.28 -11.09 3.20
C ALA A 6 -4.80 -9.68 2.98
N LEU A 7 -3.96 -8.69 3.31
CA LEU A 7 -4.23 -7.29 3.05
C LEU A 7 -3.58 -6.87 1.74
N GLY A 8 -4.24 -6.00 1.00
CA GLY A 8 -3.66 -5.30 -0.13
C GLY A 8 -3.84 -3.81 0.07
N VAL A 9 -2.82 -3.06 -0.28
CA VAL A 9 -2.76 -1.62 -0.04
C VAL A 9 -2.47 -0.90 -1.34
N LYS A 10 -3.31 0.08 -1.66
CA LYS A 10 -3.03 1.09 -2.68
C LYS A 10 -2.90 2.45 -2.02
N ASP A 11 -1.67 2.92 -1.93
CA ASP A 11 -1.34 4.19 -1.33
C ASP A 11 -1.33 5.35 -2.34
N HIS A 12 -1.39 6.54 -1.76
CA HIS A 12 -1.26 7.86 -2.36
C HIS A 12 -0.56 8.76 -1.34
N CYS A 13 -0.24 10.00 -1.72
CA CYS A 13 0.33 10.96 -0.78
C CYS A 13 -0.67 11.25 0.36
N GLY A 14 -0.31 10.84 1.57
CA GLY A 14 -1.06 11.11 2.81
C GLY A 14 -2.25 10.19 3.09
N TRP A 15 -2.55 9.20 2.26
CA TRP A 15 -3.66 8.26 2.48
C TRP A 15 -3.52 6.96 1.68
N ALA A 16 -4.25 5.91 2.06
CA ALA A 16 -4.30 4.66 1.30
C ALA A 16 -5.69 4.00 1.31
N VAL A 17 -5.91 3.11 0.35
CA VAL A 17 -7.00 2.13 0.38
C VAL A 17 -6.45 0.80 0.89
N LEU A 18 -7.09 0.25 1.91
CA LEU A 18 -6.85 -1.10 2.41
C LEU A 18 -8.00 -2.00 1.98
N VAL A 19 -7.67 -3.15 1.41
CA VAL A 19 -8.65 -4.21 1.14
C VAL A 19 -8.11 -5.53 1.67
N ALA A 20 -8.85 -6.17 2.56
CA ALA A 20 -8.56 -7.53 3.00
C ALA A 20 -9.36 -8.52 2.16
N VAL A 21 -8.68 -9.54 1.67
CA VAL A 21 -9.29 -10.63 0.90
C VAL A 21 -9.07 -11.95 1.63
N GLY A 22 -10.12 -12.76 1.69
CA GLY A 22 -10.07 -14.16 2.10
C GLY A 22 -10.76 -15.07 1.07
N GLY A 23 -10.85 -16.37 1.39
CA GLY A 23 -11.38 -17.38 0.47
C GLY A 23 -10.32 -17.89 -0.50
N THR A 24 -10.75 -18.47 -1.63
CA THR A 24 -9.83 -19.07 -2.63
C THR A 24 -9.69 -18.16 -3.86
N PRO A 25 -8.67 -18.39 -4.72
CA PRO A 25 -8.55 -17.71 -6.01
C PRO A 25 -9.80 -17.79 -6.91
N GLU A 26 -10.58 -18.86 -6.80
CA GLU A 26 -11.82 -19.10 -7.55
C GLU A 26 -13.04 -18.45 -6.89
N SER A 27 -13.02 -18.28 -5.56
CA SER A 27 -14.12 -17.69 -4.79
C SER A 27 -13.60 -16.68 -3.75
N PRO A 28 -12.99 -15.56 -4.20
CA PRO A 28 -12.48 -14.55 -3.29
C PRO A 28 -13.63 -13.80 -2.60
N ARG A 29 -13.38 -13.31 -1.38
CA ARG A 29 -14.31 -12.50 -0.59
C ARG A 29 -13.59 -11.30 -0.02
N VAL A 30 -14.24 -10.15 -0.02
CA VAL A 30 -13.74 -8.97 0.70
C VAL A 30 -14.15 -9.08 2.16
N LEU A 31 -13.17 -9.03 3.05
CA LEU A 31 -13.37 -9.08 4.50
C LEU A 31 -13.35 -7.68 5.12
N LEU A 32 -12.54 -6.79 4.55
CA LEU A 32 -12.39 -5.40 4.97
C LEU A 32 -12.14 -4.53 3.75
N ARG A 33 -12.73 -3.33 3.74
CA ARG A 33 -12.50 -2.30 2.72
C ARG A 33 -12.59 -0.94 3.38
N GLU A 34 -11.47 -0.24 3.45
CA GLU A 34 -11.40 1.08 4.09
C GLU A 34 -10.44 2.01 3.36
N ARG A 35 -10.63 3.31 3.60
CA ARG A 35 -9.67 4.35 3.27
C ARG A 35 -9.06 4.83 4.58
N VAL A 36 -7.75 4.77 4.69
CA VAL A 36 -7.00 5.22 5.87
C VAL A 36 -6.22 6.48 5.55
N THR A 37 -6.09 7.36 6.54
CA THR A 37 -5.17 8.49 6.50
C THR A 37 -3.78 7.98 6.85
N LEU A 38 -2.76 8.38 6.10
CA LEU A 38 -1.34 8.12 6.41
C LEU A 38 -0.64 9.34 6.97
N LEU A 39 -1.23 10.53 6.86
CA LEU A 39 -0.73 11.73 7.50
C LEU A 39 -1.88 12.46 8.19
N ALA A 40 -2.02 12.25 9.50
CA ALA A 40 -3.13 12.78 10.27
C ALA A 40 -2.91 14.21 10.80
N ASP A 41 -1.65 14.63 10.94
CA ASP A 41 -1.31 15.97 11.42
C ASP A 41 -1.55 17.02 10.32
N PRO A 42 -2.54 17.93 10.47
CA PRO A 42 -2.82 18.95 9.47
C PRO A 42 -1.73 20.02 9.36
N ALA A 43 -0.78 20.08 10.30
CA ALA A 43 0.37 20.97 10.23
C ALA A 43 1.49 20.43 9.31
N LEU A 44 1.39 19.17 8.87
CA LEU A 44 2.36 18.53 7.99
C LEU A 44 1.81 18.44 6.55
N PRO A 45 2.64 18.77 5.54
CA PRO A 45 2.23 18.64 4.14
C PRO A 45 2.23 17.17 3.71
N ASP A 46 1.20 16.76 2.98
CA ASP A 46 1.11 15.43 2.35
C ASP A 46 2.13 15.25 1.22
N GLN A 47 2.61 16.36 0.65
CA GLN A 47 3.66 16.44 -0.36
C GLN A 47 4.91 17.16 0.20
N PRO A 48 5.69 16.51 1.08
CA PRO A 48 6.79 17.14 1.79
C PRO A 48 7.94 17.59 0.87
N HIS A 49 8.20 16.89 -0.24
CA HIS A 49 9.29 17.28 -1.14
C HIS A 49 8.92 18.53 -1.93
N HIS A 50 7.67 18.66 -2.38
CA HIS A 50 7.19 19.91 -2.97
C HIS A 50 7.25 21.08 -1.98
N ALA A 51 6.78 20.85 -0.75
CA ALA A 51 6.84 21.88 0.30
C ALA A 51 8.29 22.27 0.66
N ALA A 52 9.23 21.33 0.59
CA ALA A 52 10.63 21.53 0.90
C ALA A 52 11.45 22.21 -0.21
N ALA A 53 10.97 22.22 -1.46
CA ALA A 53 11.74 22.69 -2.62
C ALA A 53 12.18 24.18 -2.56
N GLY A 54 11.56 24.99 -1.68
CA GLY A 54 11.91 26.39 -1.45
C GLY A 54 12.64 26.67 -0.13
N LEU A 55 12.92 25.63 0.67
CA LEU A 55 13.59 25.75 1.96
C LEU A 55 15.11 25.62 1.80
N ASP A 56 15.87 26.06 2.80
CA ASP A 56 17.26 25.65 2.91
C ASP A 56 17.36 24.13 3.20
N LEU A 57 18.50 23.52 2.87
CA LEU A 57 18.66 22.06 2.97
C LEU A 57 18.43 21.51 4.39
N PRO A 58 18.91 22.14 5.47
CA PRO A 58 18.58 21.69 6.83
C PRO A 58 17.08 21.69 7.13
N ALA A 59 16.36 22.77 6.82
CA ALA A 59 14.92 22.86 7.07
C ALA A 59 14.12 21.91 6.17
N ALA A 60 14.54 21.74 4.91
CA ALA A 60 13.98 20.75 4.00
C ALA A 60 14.09 19.32 4.55
N ALA A 61 15.29 18.93 5.00
CA ALA A 61 15.53 17.62 5.59
C ALA A 61 14.71 17.41 6.87
N GLU A 62 14.63 18.42 7.74
CA GLU A 62 13.82 18.36 8.97
C GLU A 62 12.33 18.17 8.66
N LEU A 63 11.78 18.91 7.70
CA LEU A 63 10.38 18.77 7.28
C LEU A 63 10.09 17.36 6.76
N ILE A 64 10.92 16.86 5.85
CA ILE A 64 10.76 15.52 5.27
C ILE A 64 10.83 14.46 6.37
N ALA A 65 11.81 14.53 7.27
CA ALA A 65 11.95 13.58 8.37
C ALA A 65 10.74 13.58 9.32
N ARG A 66 10.14 14.75 9.60
CA ARG A 66 8.91 14.85 10.40
C ARG A 66 7.73 14.17 9.71
N VAL A 67 7.58 14.37 8.40
CA VAL A 67 6.52 13.70 7.63
C VAL A 67 6.74 12.19 7.54
N GLU A 68 7.97 11.73 7.31
CA GLU A 68 8.33 10.31 7.33
C GLU A 68 7.96 9.66 8.67
N HIS A 69 8.30 10.30 9.78
CA HIS A 69 8.00 9.77 11.11
C HIS A 69 6.49 9.70 11.38
N ALA A 70 5.75 10.75 11.03
CA ALA A 70 4.30 10.79 11.15
C ALA A 70 3.63 9.74 10.26
N ALA A 71 4.12 9.57 9.03
CA ALA A 71 3.63 8.59 8.07
C ALA A 71 3.84 7.16 8.55
N ARG A 72 5.04 6.82 9.04
CA ARG A 72 5.33 5.50 9.61
C ARG A 72 4.44 5.17 10.80
N THR A 73 4.24 6.14 11.69
CA THR A 73 3.39 5.98 12.88
C THR A 73 1.94 5.70 12.46
N THR A 74 1.39 6.54 11.59
CA THR A 74 -0.01 6.40 11.16
C THR A 74 -0.23 5.14 10.31
N ALA A 75 0.73 4.78 9.44
CA ALA A 75 0.70 3.54 8.66
C ALA A 75 0.67 2.31 9.56
N ARG A 76 1.49 2.31 10.63
CA ARG A 76 1.47 1.24 11.63
C ARG A 76 0.12 1.15 12.33
N ASP A 77 -0.39 2.25 12.83
CA ASP A 77 -1.68 2.27 13.53
C ASP A 77 -2.82 1.76 12.64
N ALA A 78 -2.81 2.13 11.36
CA ALA A 78 -3.78 1.67 10.37
C ALA A 78 -3.70 0.16 10.12
N LEU A 79 -2.50 -0.39 9.89
CA LEU A 79 -2.32 -1.83 9.68
C LEU A 79 -2.62 -2.64 10.94
N ASP A 80 -2.21 -2.16 12.12
CA ASP A 80 -2.49 -2.80 13.41
C ASP A 80 -3.99 -2.77 13.75
N ALA A 81 -4.71 -1.70 13.37
CA ALA A 81 -6.17 -1.65 13.49
C ALA A 81 -6.85 -2.66 12.56
N ALA A 82 -6.49 -2.65 11.27
CA ALA A 82 -7.06 -3.59 10.29
C ALA A 82 -6.81 -5.05 10.68
N ALA A 83 -5.59 -5.38 11.14
CA ALA A 83 -5.25 -6.72 11.59
C ALA A 83 -6.04 -7.13 12.84
N ARG A 84 -6.23 -6.23 13.81
CA ARG A 84 -7.05 -6.49 15.00
C ARG A 84 -8.53 -6.69 14.67
N ASP A 85 -9.08 -5.88 13.77
CA ASP A 85 -10.48 -6.00 13.35
C ASP A 85 -10.72 -7.32 12.62
N LEU A 86 -9.80 -7.73 11.75
CA LEU A 86 -9.84 -9.03 11.06
C LEU A 86 -9.72 -10.19 12.05
N ALA A 87 -8.79 -10.12 13.01
CA ALA A 87 -8.64 -11.14 14.05
C ALA A 87 -9.90 -11.25 14.92
N GLY A 88 -10.51 -10.12 15.29
CA GLY A 88 -11.78 -10.06 16.03
C GLY A 88 -12.95 -10.66 15.25
N ALA A 89 -12.91 -10.62 13.93
CA ALA A 89 -13.85 -11.27 13.02
C ALA A 89 -13.51 -12.73 12.70
N GLY A 90 -12.44 -13.29 13.28
CA GLY A 90 -12.03 -14.69 13.08
C GLY A 90 -11.20 -14.92 11.82
N HIS A 91 -10.43 -13.93 11.38
CA HIS A 91 -9.53 -14.01 10.24
C HIS A 91 -8.08 -13.82 10.64
N ASP A 92 -7.19 -14.68 10.15
CA ASP A 92 -5.76 -14.61 10.40
C ASP A 92 -5.08 -13.94 9.19
N VAL A 93 -4.51 -12.75 9.39
CA VAL A 93 -3.81 -12.01 8.32
C VAL A 93 -2.43 -12.60 8.11
N LEU A 94 -2.23 -13.28 6.98
CA LEU A 94 -0.98 -13.97 6.65
C LEU A 94 0.07 -13.03 6.07
N GLY A 95 -0.36 -11.94 5.43
CA GLY A 95 0.56 -10.97 4.83
C GLY A 95 -0.12 -9.75 4.27
N VAL A 96 0.70 -8.83 3.77
CA VAL A 96 0.29 -7.62 3.07
C VAL A 96 0.92 -7.54 1.69
N ALA A 97 0.17 -7.02 0.73
CA ALA A 97 0.61 -6.76 -0.62
C ALA A 97 0.65 -5.25 -0.89
N LEU A 98 1.81 -4.76 -1.32
CA LEU A 98 2.10 -3.35 -1.58
C LEU A 98 2.61 -3.13 -3.01
N ASP A 99 2.51 -1.90 -3.50
CA ASP A 99 3.11 -1.51 -4.78
C ASP A 99 4.65 -1.43 -4.65
N LEU A 100 5.35 -1.78 -5.72
CA LEU A 100 6.79 -1.54 -5.85
C LEU A 100 7.11 -0.05 -6.03
N GLY A 101 6.12 0.76 -6.41
CA GLY A 101 6.32 2.17 -6.70
C GLY A 101 7.13 2.39 -7.99
N ALA A 102 7.57 3.63 -8.24
CA ALA A 102 8.39 3.93 -9.42
C ALA A 102 9.85 3.47 -9.24
N VAL A 103 10.38 3.59 -8.03
CA VAL A 103 11.77 3.25 -7.69
C VAL A 103 11.96 1.75 -7.65
N GLY A 104 11.17 1.04 -6.83
CA GLY A 104 11.26 -0.43 -6.72
C GLY A 104 10.96 -1.18 -8.02
N ALA A 105 10.20 -0.58 -8.94
CA ALA A 105 9.96 -1.14 -10.27
C ALA A 105 11.00 -0.74 -11.33
N GLY A 106 12.06 -0.01 -10.96
CA GLY A 106 13.15 0.39 -11.87
C GLY A 106 12.76 1.44 -12.92
N ARG A 107 11.62 2.13 -12.75
CA ARG A 107 11.17 3.19 -13.66
C ARG A 107 11.75 4.55 -13.31
N MET A 108 12.29 4.69 -12.11
CA MET A 108 12.92 5.89 -11.62
C MET A 108 14.10 5.52 -10.74
N ALA A 109 15.19 6.28 -10.84
CA ALA A 109 16.28 6.26 -9.88
C ALA A 109 16.30 7.64 -9.19
N LEU A 110 16.05 7.66 -7.89
CA LEU A 110 16.17 8.88 -7.09
C LEU A 110 17.66 9.15 -6.82
N PRO A 111 18.14 10.39 -7.00
CA PRO A 111 19.46 10.79 -6.54
C PRO A 111 19.60 10.66 -5.02
N ASP A 112 20.79 10.33 -4.53
CA ASP A 112 21.10 10.34 -3.09
C ASP A 112 21.19 11.76 -2.52
N ASP A 113 21.46 12.75 -3.38
CA ASP A 113 21.60 14.15 -3.00
C ASP A 113 20.23 14.84 -2.92
N LEU A 114 19.87 15.30 -1.71
CA LEU A 114 18.60 15.98 -1.44
C LEU A 114 18.43 17.25 -2.28
N ALA A 115 19.50 18.03 -2.50
CA ALA A 115 19.41 19.24 -3.31
C ALA A 115 18.98 18.92 -4.76
N THR A 116 19.54 17.84 -5.32
CA THR A 116 19.17 17.35 -6.65
C THR A 116 17.74 16.84 -6.68
N VAL A 117 17.30 16.08 -5.67
CA VAL A 117 15.90 15.62 -5.54
C VAL A 117 14.95 16.82 -5.55
N LEU A 118 15.25 17.84 -4.75
CA LEU A 118 14.42 19.04 -4.61
C LEU A 118 14.39 19.93 -5.86
N SER A 119 15.38 19.81 -6.74
CA SER A 119 15.51 20.65 -7.93
C SER A 119 14.61 20.25 -9.11
N LYS A 120 14.05 19.03 -9.12
CA LYS A 120 13.30 18.51 -10.29
C LYS A 120 11.95 17.93 -9.89
N HIS A 121 10.89 18.44 -10.50
CA HIS A 121 9.50 18.04 -10.21
C HIS A 121 9.22 16.53 -10.30
N HIS A 122 9.87 15.81 -11.22
CA HIS A 122 9.69 14.36 -11.31
C HIS A 122 10.36 13.61 -10.15
N PHE A 123 11.46 14.12 -9.59
CA PHE A 123 12.07 13.56 -8.39
C PHE A 123 11.26 13.88 -7.14
N LEU A 124 10.63 15.06 -7.06
CA LEU A 124 9.69 15.37 -5.98
C LEU A 124 8.56 14.33 -5.90
N HIS A 125 7.87 14.09 -7.02
CA HIS A 125 6.81 13.07 -7.07
C HIS A 125 7.31 11.65 -6.77
N GLY A 126 8.50 11.31 -7.28
CA GLY A 126 9.10 10.01 -7.01
C GLY A 126 9.39 9.79 -5.53
N ALA A 127 10.02 10.78 -4.90
CA ALA A 127 10.42 10.72 -3.51
C ALA A 127 9.21 10.76 -2.56
N GLU A 128 8.15 11.48 -2.91
CA GLU A 128 6.89 11.46 -2.13
C GLU A 128 6.19 10.11 -2.20
N GLY A 129 6.10 9.51 -3.40
CA GLY A 129 5.56 8.16 -3.53
C GLY A 129 6.37 7.17 -2.71
N GLU A 130 7.70 7.20 -2.85
CA GLU A 130 8.61 6.31 -2.13
C GLU A 130 8.49 6.46 -0.60
N LEU A 131 8.33 7.68 -0.10
CA LEU A 131 8.12 7.96 1.32
C LEU A 131 6.94 7.18 1.90
N TYR A 132 5.77 7.24 1.25
CA TYR A 132 4.58 6.54 1.74
C TYR A 132 4.63 5.03 1.49
N HIS A 133 5.22 4.59 0.37
CA HIS A 133 5.46 3.17 0.11
C HIS A 133 6.33 2.55 1.21
N GLU A 134 7.47 3.15 1.53
CA GLU A 134 8.39 2.62 2.54
C GLU A 134 7.82 2.74 3.95
N ALA A 135 7.04 3.78 4.25
CA ALA A 135 6.31 3.87 5.52
C ALA A 135 5.35 2.68 5.74
N LEU A 136 4.63 2.25 4.70
CA LEU A 136 3.74 1.09 4.77
C LEU A 136 4.51 -0.25 4.81
N VAL A 137 5.60 -0.38 4.05
CA VAL A 137 6.46 -1.57 4.08
C VAL A 137 7.05 -1.77 5.48
N ASP A 138 7.58 -0.71 6.08
CA ASP A 138 8.14 -0.74 7.43
C ASP A 138 7.07 -1.05 8.48
N ALA A 139 5.90 -0.40 8.37
CA ALA A 139 4.77 -0.66 9.26
C ALA A 139 4.37 -2.15 9.23
N ALA A 140 4.25 -2.74 8.04
CA ALA A 140 3.90 -4.15 7.88
C ALA A 140 4.95 -5.10 8.45
N ARG A 141 6.23 -4.85 8.19
CA ARG A 141 7.34 -5.64 8.74
C ARG A 141 7.37 -5.58 10.26
N ASN A 142 7.16 -4.41 10.84
CA ASN A 142 7.12 -4.21 12.29
C ASN A 142 5.89 -4.89 12.94
N ALA A 143 4.80 -5.04 12.20
CA ALA A 143 3.64 -5.84 12.59
C ALA A 143 3.86 -7.37 12.44
N GLY A 144 5.03 -7.80 11.93
CA GLY A 144 5.36 -9.21 11.72
C GLY A 144 4.63 -9.83 10.53
N LEU A 145 4.06 -9.02 9.63
CA LEU A 145 3.36 -9.50 8.44
C LEU A 145 4.34 -9.81 7.31
N GLU A 146 4.07 -10.88 6.56
CA GLU A 146 4.81 -11.13 5.32
C GLU A 146 4.51 -10.04 4.30
N VAL A 147 5.55 -9.40 3.76
CA VAL A 147 5.40 -8.32 2.78
C VAL A 147 5.64 -8.85 1.37
N SER A 148 4.59 -8.90 0.58
CA SER A 148 4.62 -9.09 -0.87
C SER A 148 4.63 -7.74 -1.58
N ARG A 149 5.50 -7.57 -2.58
CA ARG A 149 5.50 -6.36 -3.43
C ARG A 149 5.28 -6.74 -4.89
N TYR A 150 4.43 -5.98 -5.57
CA TYR A 150 4.13 -6.17 -6.98
C TYR A 150 4.23 -4.84 -7.73
N ASP A 151 4.57 -4.89 -9.02
CA ASP A 151 4.40 -3.72 -9.87
C ASP A 151 2.92 -3.56 -10.22
N PHE A 152 2.26 -2.54 -9.68
CA PHE A 152 0.83 -2.36 -9.90
C PHE A 152 0.47 -2.09 -11.36
N LYS A 153 1.43 -1.62 -12.18
CA LYS A 153 1.23 -1.49 -13.63
C LYS A 153 1.12 -2.84 -14.34
N ALA A 154 1.77 -3.88 -13.81
CA ALA A 154 1.76 -5.24 -14.35
C ALA A 154 0.87 -6.20 -13.55
N LEU A 155 0.17 -5.71 -12.51
CA LEU A 155 -0.55 -6.55 -11.54
C LEU A 155 -1.55 -7.51 -12.18
N ARG A 156 -2.30 -7.04 -13.19
CA ARG A 156 -3.27 -7.89 -13.91
C ARG A 156 -2.61 -9.03 -14.68
N GLU A 157 -1.44 -8.79 -15.28
CA GLU A 157 -0.67 -9.86 -15.94
C GLU A 157 -0.07 -10.83 -14.92
N ILE A 158 0.46 -10.31 -13.81
CA ILE A 158 0.96 -11.13 -12.69
C ILE A 158 -0.16 -12.05 -12.16
N ALA A 159 -1.34 -11.48 -11.88
CA ALA A 159 -2.50 -12.23 -11.44
C ALA A 159 -2.98 -13.24 -12.47
N THR A 160 -2.97 -12.89 -13.76
CA THR A 160 -3.32 -13.83 -14.83
C THR A 160 -2.41 -15.05 -14.84
N ARG A 161 -1.10 -14.86 -14.68
CA ARG A 161 -0.13 -15.96 -14.64
C ARG A 161 -0.26 -16.80 -13.38
N ALA A 162 -0.52 -16.18 -12.24
CA ALA A 162 -0.52 -16.86 -10.93
C ALA A 162 -1.87 -17.50 -10.56
N LEU A 163 -2.98 -16.89 -10.98
CA LEU A 163 -4.36 -17.21 -10.54
C LEU A 163 -5.30 -17.53 -11.72
N GLY A 164 -4.78 -17.49 -12.96
CA GLY A 164 -5.53 -17.69 -14.18
C GLY A 164 -6.24 -16.43 -14.71
N PRO A 165 -6.68 -16.43 -15.98
CA PRO A 165 -7.18 -15.25 -16.69
C PRO A 165 -8.46 -14.63 -16.12
N GLY A 166 -9.23 -15.41 -15.34
CA GLY A 166 -10.47 -14.92 -14.72
C GLY A 166 -10.27 -14.13 -13.42
N ALA A 167 -9.06 -14.11 -12.85
CA ALA A 167 -8.83 -13.57 -11.51
C ALA A 167 -9.21 -12.09 -11.37
N ALA A 168 -8.74 -11.25 -12.31
CA ALA A 168 -9.08 -9.83 -12.31
C ALA A 168 -10.59 -9.60 -12.48
N GLY A 169 -11.26 -10.41 -13.33
CA GLY A 169 -12.70 -10.35 -13.51
C GLY A 169 -13.49 -10.72 -12.25
N ARG A 170 -13.02 -11.73 -11.50
CA ARG A 170 -13.61 -12.10 -10.20
C ARG A 170 -13.49 -10.96 -9.19
N VAL A 171 -12.31 -10.34 -9.08
CA VAL A 171 -12.09 -9.16 -8.22
C VAL A 171 -12.94 -7.97 -8.65
N ASP A 172 -13.06 -7.71 -9.95
CA ASP A 172 -13.92 -6.67 -10.50
C ASP A 172 -15.40 -6.91 -10.11
N GLY A 173 -15.84 -8.17 -10.11
CA GLY A 173 -17.17 -8.62 -9.71
C GLY A 173 -17.49 -8.51 -8.21
N LEU A 174 -16.49 -8.38 -7.34
CA LEU A 174 -16.69 -8.24 -5.89
C LEU A 174 -17.48 -6.99 -5.51
N ARG A 175 -17.62 -6.01 -6.41
CA ARG A 175 -18.54 -4.87 -6.24
C ARG A 175 -19.95 -5.31 -5.86
N ALA A 176 -20.43 -6.45 -6.35
CA ALA A 176 -21.75 -6.96 -6.00
C ALA A 176 -21.87 -7.32 -4.51
N GLN A 177 -20.75 -7.64 -3.85
CA GLN A 177 -20.70 -7.97 -2.42
C GLN A 177 -20.54 -6.71 -1.55
N VAL A 178 -19.69 -5.76 -1.96
CA VAL A 178 -19.28 -4.61 -1.12
C VAL A 178 -19.90 -3.26 -1.51
N GLY A 179 -20.65 -3.20 -2.60
CA GLY A 179 -21.23 -1.96 -3.13
C GLY A 179 -20.19 -0.94 -3.60
N ALA A 180 -20.64 0.29 -3.83
CA ALA A 180 -19.75 1.42 -4.11
C ALA A 180 -19.17 2.01 -2.82
N PRO A 181 -17.95 2.57 -2.84
CA PRO A 181 -17.02 2.66 -3.98
C PRO A 181 -16.27 1.34 -4.26
N TRP A 182 -16.03 1.06 -5.54
CA TRP A 182 -15.16 -0.06 -6.00
C TRP A 182 -14.31 0.42 -7.17
N SER A 183 -13.45 1.41 -6.87
CA SER A 183 -12.57 2.07 -7.83
C SER A 183 -11.40 1.17 -8.24
N ARG A 184 -10.57 1.66 -9.17
CA ARG A 184 -9.31 1.01 -9.55
C ARG A 184 -8.43 0.72 -8.34
N ASP A 185 -8.27 1.67 -7.42
CA ASP A 185 -7.45 1.49 -6.22
C ASP A 185 -7.92 0.30 -5.36
N HIS A 186 -9.23 0.16 -5.18
CA HIS A 186 -9.80 -0.97 -4.44
C HIS A 186 -9.54 -2.30 -5.15
N LYS A 187 -9.67 -2.32 -6.48
CA LYS A 187 -9.47 -3.53 -7.30
C LYS A 187 -8.01 -3.94 -7.34
N ASP A 188 -7.10 -2.99 -7.49
CA ASP A 188 -5.66 -3.25 -7.50
C ASP A 188 -5.21 -3.73 -6.12
N ALA A 189 -5.65 -3.08 -5.04
CA ALA A 189 -5.43 -3.57 -3.66
C ALA A 189 -5.99 -4.99 -3.46
N ALA A 190 -7.24 -5.25 -3.82
CA ALA A 190 -7.86 -6.56 -3.68
C ALA A 190 -7.16 -7.66 -4.50
N LEU A 191 -6.71 -7.34 -5.72
CA LEU A 191 -6.01 -8.29 -6.58
C LEU A 191 -4.61 -8.62 -6.04
N ALA A 192 -3.91 -7.62 -5.49
CA ALA A 192 -2.64 -7.79 -4.80
C ALA A 192 -2.80 -8.64 -3.52
N ALA A 193 -3.85 -8.39 -2.73
CA ALA A 193 -4.19 -9.20 -1.56
C ALA A 193 -4.43 -10.68 -1.94
N LEU A 194 -5.21 -10.92 -2.99
CA LEU A 194 -5.49 -12.28 -3.47
C LEU A 194 -4.23 -13.02 -3.93
N LEU A 195 -3.29 -12.30 -4.58
CA LEU A 195 -1.99 -12.82 -4.96
C LEU A 195 -1.16 -13.24 -3.73
N ALA A 196 -1.11 -12.38 -2.70
CA ALA A 196 -0.39 -12.66 -1.47
C ALA A 196 -1.00 -13.83 -0.69
N LEU A 197 -2.33 -13.88 -0.57
CA LEU A 197 -3.03 -14.99 0.08
C LEU A 197 -2.71 -16.33 -0.61
N ASN A 198 -2.77 -16.36 -1.94
CA ASN A 198 -2.44 -17.56 -2.71
C ASN A 198 -0.95 -17.92 -2.67
N ALA A 199 -0.04 -16.97 -2.38
CA ALA A 199 1.36 -17.28 -2.15
C ALA A 199 1.55 -17.95 -0.78
N ALA A 200 0.91 -17.42 0.25
CA ALA A 200 0.96 -17.94 1.62
C ALA A 200 0.30 -19.32 1.78
N ASP A 201 -0.74 -19.64 0.99
CA ASP A 201 -1.35 -20.98 0.98
C ASP A 201 -0.43 -22.06 0.38
N ARG A 202 0.67 -21.68 -0.28
CA ARG A 202 1.61 -22.59 -0.96
C ARG A 202 2.96 -22.73 -0.24
N SER A 203 3.22 -21.93 0.80
CA SER A 203 4.43 -22.00 1.63
C SER A 203 4.29 -23.00 2.79
#